data_AF-A0A2M9DZR3-F1
#
_entry.id   AF-A0A2M9DZR3-F1
#
_cell.length_a   1.000
_cell.length_b   1.000
_cell.length_c   1.000
_cell.angle_alpha   90.00
_cell.angle_beta   90.00
_cell.angle_gamma   90.00
#
_symmetry.space_group_name_H-M   'P 1'
#
loop_
_entity.id
_entity.type
_entity.pdbx_description
1 polymer ?
#
loop_
_entity_poly.entity_id
_entity_poly.type
_entity_poly.pdbx_seq_one_letter_code
_entity_poly.pdbx_strand_id
1 'polypeptide(L)'
;MKIHALLAALALAFCHPAAAQEVLTPTEPALASAQPGVESPLIDSVVVSGRVQGPGLWKVSRGEHVMWVLGLVSPIPHNIQWDSIEVEARMSRAQEWLLPPNFAFSPRGGIVGGLFLLPQANRLRRNPDGKTLQQVLSPEDAVRWQRLQQRYLADKPEVNQLRPYFAGGELYRAVLRQNGLGRSGVVGETLERLRKQKRLKTVSTNFIQKFSSRQVLRQVNASAAQLDDRACLRRYMDWVEREIPRSKRIANAWALGDIDALRNAGRSVGDWPACRQVIAQAFGHTLSIQAAEAEAENRWLAAAEAAIARNTSTFATLPMHQVTSSNGLLARLKARGYEVQAPTSPVPPEADSP
;
A
#
# COMPACT_ATOMS: atom_id res chain seq x y z
N MET A 1 -13.07 -63.94 40.08
CA MET A 1 -12.05 -62.96 40.51
C MET A 1 -12.67 -61.57 40.36
N LYS A 2 -13.35 -61.04 41.39
CA LYS A 2 -12.82 -60.08 42.41
C LYS A 2 -12.45 -58.72 41.77
N ILE A 3 -13.37 -57.74 41.60
CA ILE A 3 -14.08 -56.81 42.55
C ILE A 3 -13.10 -55.69 43.01
N HIS A 4 -13.34 -54.37 42.92
CA HIS A 4 -14.34 -53.46 43.57
C HIS A 4 -14.40 -52.13 42.75
N ALA A 5 -15.51 -51.47 42.39
CA ALA A 5 -16.70 -50.95 43.08
C ALA A 5 -16.47 -49.69 43.97
N LEU A 6 -17.07 -48.55 43.60
CA LEU A 6 -17.68 -47.46 44.43
C LEU A 6 -18.00 -46.25 43.49
N LEU A 7 -19.27 -45.91 43.20
CA LEU A 7 -20.18 -44.97 43.91
C LEU A 7 -19.59 -43.54 44.03
N ALA A 8 -20.26 -42.43 43.75
CA ALA A 8 -21.68 -42.10 43.80
C ALA A 8 -22.02 -40.83 42.99
N ALA A 9 -23.30 -40.68 42.67
CA ALA A 9 -23.92 -39.46 42.16
C ALA A 9 -24.01 -38.37 43.25
N LEU A 10 -23.90 -37.10 42.85
CA LEU A 10 -24.34 -35.97 43.65
C LEU A 10 -24.92 -34.87 42.74
N ALA A 11 -26.24 -34.90 42.59
CA ALA A 11 -27.02 -33.77 42.08
C ALA A 11 -27.42 -32.92 43.30
N LEU A 12 -26.83 -31.73 43.44
CA LEU A 12 -27.22 -30.76 44.46
C LEU A 12 -28.13 -29.70 43.82
N ALA A 13 -29.42 -29.84 44.14
CA ALA A 13 -30.43 -28.82 43.99
C ALA A 13 -30.14 -27.69 45.01
N PHE A 14 -29.94 -26.47 44.52
CA PHE A 14 -30.01 -25.27 45.35
C PHE A 14 -31.41 -24.66 45.24
N CYS A 15 -32.23 -24.90 46.26
CA CYS A 15 -33.38 -24.05 46.57
C CYS A 15 -32.87 -22.66 46.98
N HIS A 16 -33.26 -21.62 46.25
CA HIS A 16 -33.20 -20.24 46.74
C HIS A 16 -34.61 -19.75 47.09
N PRO A 17 -34.74 -18.95 48.16
CA PRO A 17 -36.02 -18.53 48.71
C PRO A 17 -36.70 -17.49 47.81
N ALA A 18 -38.03 -17.56 47.77
CA ALA A 18 -38.89 -16.55 47.17
C ALA A 18 -38.80 -15.24 47.98
N ALA A 19 -38.24 -14.20 47.37
CA ALA A 19 -38.38 -12.82 47.80
C ALA A 19 -39.30 -12.09 46.81
N ALA A 20 -40.25 -11.35 47.37
CA ALA A 20 -41.35 -10.68 46.68
C ALA A 20 -40.86 -9.76 45.54
N GLN A 21 -41.51 -9.87 44.37
CA GLN A 21 -41.37 -8.92 43.28
C GLN A 21 -42.29 -7.73 43.55
N GLU A 22 -41.70 -6.58 43.92
CA GLU A 22 -42.36 -5.29 43.75
C GLU A 22 -42.58 -5.03 42.26
N VAL A 23 -43.85 -4.88 41.87
CA VAL A 23 -44.24 -4.44 40.53
C VAL A 23 -43.95 -2.95 40.43
N LEU A 24 -42.84 -2.62 39.79
CA LEU A 24 -42.59 -1.27 39.28
C LEU A 24 -43.04 -1.23 37.82
N THR A 25 -44.13 -0.52 37.58
CA THR A 25 -44.64 -0.12 36.28
C THR A 25 -43.51 0.41 35.37
N PRO A 26 -43.48 0.05 34.07
CA PRO A 26 -42.52 0.65 33.14
C PRO A 26 -42.81 2.14 33.00
N THR A 27 -41.98 2.98 33.63
CA THR A 27 -41.89 4.40 33.30
C THR A 27 -41.26 4.51 31.92
N GLU A 28 -42.07 4.93 30.95
CA GLU A 28 -41.63 5.32 29.61
C GLU A 28 -40.53 6.39 29.72
N PRO A 29 -39.30 6.16 29.19
CA PRO A 29 -38.29 7.20 29.17
C PRO A 29 -38.74 8.32 28.24
N ALA A 30 -38.90 9.52 28.81
CA ALA A 30 -39.17 10.74 28.10
C ALA A 30 -38.24 10.91 26.89
N LEU A 31 -38.81 11.35 25.75
CA LEU A 31 -38.10 11.83 24.58
C LEU A 31 -37.07 12.89 24.99
N ALA A 32 -35.81 12.45 25.13
CA ALA A 32 -34.68 13.35 25.31
C ALA A 32 -34.37 14.00 23.95
N SER A 33 -34.69 15.28 23.90
CA SER A 33 -34.37 16.27 22.87
C SER A 33 -33.02 16.02 22.19
N ALA A 34 -33.03 15.86 20.87
CA ALA A 34 -31.84 15.82 20.04
C ALA A 34 -31.06 17.15 20.17
N GLN A 35 -29.91 17.11 20.85
CA GLN A 35 -28.88 18.10 20.62
C GLN A 35 -28.17 17.74 19.31
N PRO A 36 -27.90 18.71 18.41
CA PRO A 36 -27.06 18.47 17.24
C PRO A 36 -25.61 18.30 17.71
N GLY A 37 -25.30 17.08 18.14
CA GLY A 37 -23.95 16.63 18.46
C GLY A 37 -23.29 16.17 17.17
N VAL A 38 -22.23 16.86 16.81
CA VAL A 38 -21.24 16.53 15.77
C VAL A 38 -21.12 15.01 15.58
N GLU A 39 -21.63 14.51 14.46
CA GLU A 39 -21.28 13.18 13.95
C GLU A 39 -19.78 13.18 13.67
N SER A 40 -19.01 12.62 14.60
CA SER A 40 -17.66 12.20 14.32
C SER A 40 -17.73 10.73 13.92
N PRO A 41 -17.64 10.37 12.62
CA PRO A 41 -17.56 8.98 12.23
C PRO A 41 -16.15 8.49 12.54
N LEU A 42 -15.88 8.21 13.80
CA LEU A 42 -14.86 7.23 14.19
C LEU A 42 -15.45 5.83 13.96
N ILE A 43 -15.82 5.54 12.72
CA ILE A 43 -15.86 4.15 12.28
C ILE A 43 -14.39 3.75 12.23
N ASP A 44 -13.95 2.96 13.21
CA ASP A 44 -12.74 2.16 13.08
C ASP A 44 -12.89 1.39 11.78
N SER A 45 -12.23 1.87 10.72
CA SER A 45 -12.43 1.39 9.37
C SER A 45 -11.92 -0.05 9.30
N VAL A 46 -12.83 -1.01 9.43
CA VAL A 46 -12.53 -2.43 9.26
C VAL A 46 -12.00 -2.60 7.84
N VAL A 47 -10.82 -3.20 7.69
CA VAL A 47 -10.32 -3.54 6.36
C VAL A 47 -11.18 -4.68 5.83
N VAL A 48 -11.73 -4.51 4.62
CA VAL A 48 -12.55 -5.54 4.00
C VAL A 48 -11.76 -6.85 3.92
N SER A 49 -12.40 -7.93 4.37
CA SER A 49 -11.94 -9.30 4.23
C SER A 49 -13.01 -10.10 3.48
N GLY A 50 -12.59 -11.05 2.64
CA GLY A 50 -13.51 -11.83 1.80
C GLY A 50 -13.44 -11.50 0.31
N ARG A 51 -14.48 -11.90 -0.44
CA ARG A 51 -14.53 -11.75 -1.91
C ARG A 51 -14.80 -10.30 -2.30
N VAL A 52 -13.93 -9.73 -3.12
CA VAL A 52 -14.00 -8.33 -3.55
C VAL A 52 -13.77 -8.24 -5.05
N GLN A 53 -14.48 -7.36 -5.74
CA GLN A 53 -14.29 -7.18 -7.19
C GLN A 53 -13.02 -6.36 -7.50
N GLY A 54 -12.55 -5.54 -6.55
CA GLY A 54 -11.51 -4.54 -6.81
C GLY A 54 -12.05 -3.36 -7.62
N PRO A 55 -11.22 -2.41 -8.05
CA PRO A 55 -11.68 -1.34 -8.91
C PRO A 55 -11.90 -1.89 -10.31
N GLY A 56 -12.93 -1.37 -10.97
CA GLY A 56 -13.14 -1.67 -12.38
C GLY A 56 -11.98 -1.17 -13.26
N LEU A 57 -12.05 -1.53 -14.53
CA LEU A 57 -11.03 -1.19 -15.51
C LEU A 57 -11.38 0.10 -16.24
N TRP A 58 -10.40 1.00 -16.38
CA TRP A 58 -10.52 2.15 -17.27
C TRP A 58 -10.32 1.70 -18.70
N LYS A 59 -11.14 2.20 -19.61
CA LYS A 59 -11.02 1.96 -21.04
C LYS A 59 -10.35 3.17 -21.70
N VAL A 60 -9.25 2.93 -22.39
CA VAL A 60 -8.63 3.92 -23.29
C VAL A 60 -8.79 3.42 -24.72
N SER A 61 -9.41 4.19 -25.61
CA SER A 61 -9.67 3.77 -26.99
C SER A 61 -9.29 4.79 -28.04
N ARG A 62 -8.99 4.27 -29.24
CA ARG A 62 -8.86 5.02 -30.49
C ARG A 62 -9.32 4.12 -31.64
N GLY A 63 -10.48 4.43 -32.21
CA GLY A 63 -11.13 3.52 -33.16
C GLY A 63 -11.39 2.15 -32.51
N GLU A 64 -11.07 1.07 -33.23
CA GLU A 64 -11.24 -0.32 -32.77
C GLU A 64 -10.16 -0.77 -31.76
N HIS A 65 -9.16 0.06 -31.47
CA HIS A 65 -8.07 -0.28 -30.58
C HIS A 65 -8.38 0.13 -29.15
N VAL A 66 -8.21 -0.81 -28.20
CA VAL A 66 -8.48 -0.59 -26.79
C VAL A 66 -7.28 -0.93 -25.91
N MET A 67 -7.06 -0.13 -24.87
CA MET A 67 -6.23 -0.47 -23.73
C MET A 67 -7.08 -0.44 -22.46
N TRP A 68 -7.14 -1.58 -21.76
CA TRP A 68 -7.78 -1.70 -20.45
C TRP A 68 -6.76 -1.45 -19.36
N VAL A 69 -7.04 -0.53 -18.46
CA VAL A 69 -6.11 -0.06 -17.43
C VAL A 69 -6.66 -0.39 -16.04
N LEU A 70 -5.92 -1.21 -15.30
CA LEU A 70 -6.18 -1.47 -13.89
C LEU A 70 -5.44 -0.45 -13.02
N GLY A 71 -6.21 0.33 -12.26
CA GLY A 71 -5.67 1.23 -11.24
C GLY A 71 -5.31 0.50 -9.95
N LEU A 72 -4.09 0.68 -9.46
CA LEU A 72 -3.59 0.06 -8.22
C LEU A 72 -3.35 1.12 -7.14
N VAL A 73 -3.85 0.88 -5.93
CA VAL A 73 -3.46 1.68 -4.75
C VAL A 73 -2.32 1.00 -3.98
N SER A 74 -1.62 1.76 -3.15
CA SER A 74 -0.78 1.20 -2.11
C SER A 74 -0.97 2.03 -0.83
N PRO A 75 -1.30 1.40 0.31
CA PRO A 75 -1.51 -0.03 0.48
C PRO A 75 -2.87 -0.53 -0.05
N ILE A 76 -2.96 -1.84 -0.35
CA ILE A 76 -4.22 -2.58 -0.57
C ILE A 76 -4.53 -3.47 0.64
N PRO A 77 -5.76 -4.00 0.78
CA PRO A 77 -6.04 -5.04 1.75
C PRO A 77 -5.16 -6.28 1.53
N HIS A 78 -4.63 -6.84 2.61
CA HIS A 78 -3.75 -8.02 2.57
C HIS A 78 -4.54 -9.33 2.44
N ASN A 79 -5.69 -9.43 3.12
CA ASN A 79 -6.45 -10.67 3.29
C ASN A 79 -7.77 -10.67 2.50
N ILE A 80 -7.69 -10.36 1.20
CA ILE A 80 -8.84 -10.39 0.29
C ILE A 80 -8.80 -11.59 -0.63
N GLN A 81 -9.97 -12.08 -1.01
CA GLN A 81 -10.15 -12.95 -2.17
C GLN A 81 -10.57 -12.05 -3.33
N TRP A 82 -9.68 -11.80 -4.28
CA TRP A 82 -10.03 -10.94 -5.39
C TRP A 82 -10.80 -11.72 -6.46
N ASP A 83 -12.03 -11.28 -6.75
CA ASP A 83 -12.80 -11.75 -7.89
C ASP A 83 -12.24 -11.11 -9.17
N SER A 84 -11.29 -11.82 -9.78
CA SER A 84 -10.55 -11.34 -10.93
C SER A 84 -11.21 -11.67 -12.27
N ILE A 85 -12.50 -12.03 -12.32
CA ILE A 85 -13.15 -12.50 -13.56
C ILE A 85 -13.02 -11.45 -14.68
N GLU A 86 -13.28 -10.18 -14.40
CA GLU A 86 -13.16 -9.14 -15.42
C GLU A 86 -11.71 -8.98 -15.89
N VAL A 87 -10.75 -8.95 -14.96
CA VAL A 87 -9.32 -8.83 -15.28
C VAL A 87 -8.83 -10.03 -16.09
N GLU A 88 -9.23 -11.25 -15.72
CA GLU A 88 -8.90 -12.46 -16.45
C GLU A 88 -9.47 -12.44 -17.88
N ALA A 89 -10.72 -11.98 -18.03
CA ALA A 89 -11.34 -11.84 -19.35
C ALA A 89 -10.61 -10.81 -20.22
N ARG A 90 -10.21 -9.65 -19.68
CA ARG A 90 -9.47 -8.63 -20.43
C ARG A 90 -8.03 -9.06 -20.74
N MET A 91 -7.32 -9.62 -19.77
CA MET A 91 -5.94 -10.11 -19.97
C MET A 91 -5.91 -11.27 -20.98
N SER A 92 -6.92 -12.14 -21.00
CA SER A 92 -7.01 -13.25 -21.97
C SER A 92 -7.18 -12.79 -23.41
N ARG A 93 -7.74 -11.59 -23.63
CA ARG A 93 -7.93 -10.98 -24.95
C ARG A 93 -6.82 -9.99 -25.32
N ALA A 94 -5.96 -9.64 -24.37
CA ALA A 94 -4.88 -8.69 -24.60
C ALA A 94 -3.71 -9.36 -25.33
N GLN A 95 -3.09 -8.60 -26.23
CA GLN A 95 -1.84 -9.03 -26.90
C GLN A 95 -0.60 -8.75 -26.05
N GLU A 96 -0.63 -7.73 -25.19
CA GLU A 96 0.46 -7.45 -24.26
C GLU A 96 -0.03 -6.82 -22.95
N TRP A 97 0.79 -6.99 -21.90
CA TRP A 97 0.65 -6.33 -20.62
C TRP A 97 1.70 -5.22 -20.48
N LEU A 98 1.24 -3.98 -20.44
CA LEU A 98 2.05 -2.80 -20.16
C LEU A 98 2.18 -2.58 -18.64
N LEU A 99 3.40 -2.72 -18.15
CA LEU A 99 3.74 -2.49 -16.74
C LEU A 99 3.65 -0.99 -16.39
N PRO A 100 3.47 -0.63 -15.10
CA PRO A 100 3.44 0.77 -14.70
C PRO A 100 4.78 1.47 -14.97
N PRO A 101 4.80 2.81 -15.07
CA PRO A 101 6.05 3.57 -15.09
C PRO A 101 6.86 3.23 -13.84
N ASN A 102 8.14 2.97 -14.03
CA ASN A 102 9.05 2.67 -12.94
C ASN A 102 10.45 3.17 -13.30
N PHE A 103 11.17 3.65 -12.30
CA PHE A 103 12.56 4.05 -12.45
C PHE A 103 13.41 3.30 -11.42
N ALA A 104 14.65 2.99 -11.80
CA ALA A 104 15.60 2.33 -10.93
C ALA A 104 17.01 2.86 -11.17
N PHE A 105 17.83 2.81 -10.13
CA PHE A 105 19.26 3.07 -10.24
C PHE A 105 20.00 1.75 -10.23
N SER A 106 20.89 1.55 -11.20
CA SER A 106 21.71 0.33 -11.28
C SER A 106 23.19 0.68 -11.31
N PRO A 107 24.05 -0.03 -10.57
CA PRO A 107 25.49 0.12 -10.75
C PRO A 107 25.92 -0.30 -12.16
N ARG A 108 26.96 0.33 -12.69
CA ARG A 108 27.68 -0.15 -13.87
C ARG A 108 28.26 -1.54 -13.55
N GLY A 109 28.08 -2.49 -14.47
CA GLY A 109 28.42 -3.90 -14.25
C GLY A 109 27.27 -4.79 -13.78
N GLY A 110 26.04 -4.26 -13.67
CA GLY A 110 24.83 -5.06 -13.42
C GLY A 110 24.85 -5.79 -12.06
N ILE A 111 24.32 -7.01 -12.03
CA ILE A 111 24.18 -7.83 -10.81
C ILE A 111 25.53 -8.06 -10.13
N VAL A 112 26.56 -8.42 -10.90
CA VAL A 112 27.91 -8.68 -10.39
C VAL A 112 28.50 -7.42 -9.75
N GLY A 113 28.42 -6.28 -10.46
CA GLY A 113 28.85 -4.99 -9.93
C GLY A 113 28.08 -4.56 -8.68
N GLY A 114 26.80 -4.93 -8.56
CA GLY A 114 25.97 -4.68 -7.38
C GLY A 114 26.33 -5.54 -6.17
N LEU A 115 26.75 -6.80 -6.39
CA LEU A 115 27.12 -7.71 -5.30
C LEU A 115 28.29 -7.17 -4.47
N PHE A 116 29.30 -6.57 -5.13
CA PHE A 116 30.44 -5.93 -4.47
C PHE A 116 30.06 -4.72 -3.60
N LEU A 117 28.85 -4.16 -3.77
CA LEU A 117 28.37 -3.02 -2.98
C LEU A 117 27.61 -3.44 -1.72
N LEU A 118 27.23 -4.72 -1.58
CA LEU A 118 26.38 -5.17 -0.47
C LEU A 118 26.98 -4.91 0.92
N PRO A 119 28.28 -5.18 1.19
CA PRO A 119 28.84 -4.92 2.52
C PRO A 119 28.78 -3.43 2.88
N GLN A 120 29.10 -2.56 1.92
CA GLN A 120 29.04 -1.11 2.13
C GLN A 120 27.61 -0.60 2.26
N ALA A 121 26.69 -1.10 1.43
CA ALA A 121 25.27 -0.78 1.53
C ALA A 121 24.71 -1.19 2.89
N ASN A 122 25.08 -2.37 3.40
CA ASN A 122 24.66 -2.82 4.72
C ASN A 122 25.23 -1.94 5.84
N ARG A 123 26.48 -1.50 5.72
CA ARG A 123 27.09 -0.53 6.66
C ARG A 123 26.35 0.81 6.63
N LEU A 124 26.02 1.33 5.45
CA LEU A 124 25.30 2.59 5.27
C LEU A 124 23.86 2.54 5.80
N ARG A 125 23.27 1.35 5.95
CA ARG A 125 21.96 1.18 6.58
C ARG A 125 21.97 1.32 8.09
N ARG A 126 23.14 1.21 8.73
CA ARG A 126 23.30 1.28 10.18
C ARG A 126 23.76 2.67 10.62
N ASN A 127 23.47 3.05 11.85
CA ASN A 127 24.01 4.28 12.40
C ASN A 127 25.55 4.22 12.47
N PRO A 128 26.22 5.36 12.26
CA PRO A 128 27.66 5.46 12.52
C PRO A 128 28.01 5.03 13.94
N ASP A 129 29.21 4.48 14.11
CA ASP A 129 29.78 4.05 15.39
C ASP A 129 28.93 3.01 16.16
N GLY A 130 28.00 2.34 15.48
CA GLY A 130 27.12 1.34 16.08
C GLY A 130 26.05 1.93 17.00
N LYS A 131 25.78 3.24 16.93
CA LYS A 131 24.79 3.90 17.79
C LYS A 131 23.39 3.32 17.59
N THR A 132 22.59 3.30 18.64
CA THR A 132 21.18 2.92 18.54
C THR A 132 20.31 4.12 18.16
N LEU A 133 19.08 3.86 17.72
CA LEU A 133 18.09 4.91 17.46
C LEU A 133 17.87 5.81 18.68
N GLN A 134 17.81 5.23 19.89
CA GLN A 134 17.67 5.99 21.14
C GLN A 134 18.81 7.00 21.34
N GLN A 135 20.02 6.68 20.89
CA GLN A 135 21.21 7.53 21.05
C GLN A 135 21.31 8.64 20.00
N VAL A 136 20.63 8.51 18.85
CA VAL A 136 20.71 9.50 17.75
C VAL A 136 19.49 10.40 17.64
N LEU A 137 18.37 10.02 18.27
CA LEU A 137 17.12 10.77 18.27
C LEU A 137 17.07 11.83 19.37
N SER A 138 16.18 12.82 19.22
CA SER A 138 15.84 13.71 20.32
C SER A 138 15.15 12.92 21.44
N PRO A 139 15.17 13.41 22.70
CA PRO A 139 14.47 12.73 23.80
C PRO A 139 12.99 12.45 23.49
N GLU A 140 12.30 13.40 22.87
CA GLU A 140 10.89 13.25 22.45
C GLU A 140 10.72 12.15 21.40
N ASP A 141 11.53 12.18 20.33
CA ASP A 141 11.45 11.19 19.25
C ASP A 141 11.84 9.78 19.76
N ALA A 142 12.78 9.69 20.70
CA ALA A 142 13.19 8.43 21.30
C ALA A 142 12.06 7.75 22.09
N VAL A 143 11.30 8.52 22.87
CA VAL A 143 10.13 8.02 23.63
C VAL A 143 9.03 7.55 22.67
N ARG A 144 8.72 8.34 21.63
CA ARG A 144 7.75 7.95 20.61
C ARG A 144 8.18 6.67 19.89
N TRP A 145 9.45 6.62 19.47
CA TRP A 145 10.03 5.46 18.81
C TRP A 145 9.93 4.20 19.69
N GLN A 146 10.31 4.27 20.96
CA GLN A 146 10.27 3.13 21.88
C GLN A 146 8.87 2.53 21.99
N ARG A 147 7.83 3.38 22.15
CA ARG A 147 6.43 2.93 22.18
C ARG A 147 6.02 2.23 20.89
N LEU A 148 6.34 2.83 19.73
CA LEU A 148 5.98 2.27 18.43
C LEU A 148 6.76 0.98 18.12
N GLN A 149 8.03 0.91 18.48
CA GLN A 149 8.87 -0.27 18.35
C GLN A 149 8.30 -1.42 19.20
N GLN A 150 7.98 -1.17 20.47
CA GLN A 150 7.43 -2.19 21.35
C GLN A 150 6.09 -2.75 20.81
N ARG A 151 5.26 -1.89 20.22
CA ARG A 151 3.97 -2.32 19.65
C ARG A 151 4.11 -3.09 18.33
N TYR A 152 4.95 -2.61 17.42
CA TYR A 152 4.95 -3.08 16.03
C TYR A 152 6.17 -3.91 15.63
N LEU A 153 7.25 -3.87 16.41
CA LEU A 153 8.58 -4.42 16.07
C LEU A 153 9.23 -5.14 17.26
N ALA A 154 8.44 -5.69 18.19
CA ALA A 154 8.95 -6.41 19.36
C ALA A 154 9.84 -7.60 18.98
N ASP A 155 9.56 -8.24 17.84
CA ASP A 155 10.29 -9.37 17.27
C ASP A 155 11.55 -8.96 16.47
N LYS A 156 11.83 -7.65 16.36
CA LYS A 156 12.91 -7.12 15.51
C LYS A 156 13.82 -6.13 16.23
N PRO A 157 14.54 -6.55 17.27
CA PRO A 157 15.43 -5.67 18.03
C PRO A 157 16.56 -5.07 17.18
N GLU A 158 16.98 -5.73 16.10
CA GLU A 158 18.01 -5.26 15.18
C GLU A 158 17.64 -3.95 14.46
N VAL A 159 16.35 -3.60 14.39
CA VAL A 159 15.89 -2.34 13.81
C VAL A 159 16.47 -1.13 14.55
N ASN A 160 16.79 -1.27 15.84
CA ASN A 160 17.38 -0.19 16.64
C ASN A 160 18.80 0.19 16.20
N GLN A 161 19.49 -0.65 15.43
CA GLN A 161 20.82 -0.33 14.90
C GLN A 161 20.76 0.34 13.53
N LEU A 162 19.58 0.39 12.91
CA LEU A 162 19.38 1.02 11.61
C LEU A 162 19.39 2.54 11.75
N ARG A 163 19.73 3.21 10.65
CA ARG A 163 19.51 4.66 10.54
C ARG A 163 18.02 4.99 10.56
N PRO A 164 17.63 6.17 11.08
CA PRO A 164 16.24 6.63 11.14
C PRO A 164 15.41 6.38 9.86
N TYR A 165 15.95 6.61 8.67
CA TYR A 165 15.23 6.34 7.41
C TYR A 165 14.85 4.87 7.25
N PHE A 166 15.82 3.96 7.45
CA PHE A 166 15.60 2.53 7.26
C PHE A 166 14.71 1.94 8.36
N ALA A 167 14.87 2.42 9.59
CA ALA A 167 14.02 2.06 10.72
C ALA A 167 12.55 2.45 10.48
N GLY A 168 12.30 3.67 9.98
CA GLY A 168 10.97 4.13 9.60
C GLY A 168 10.34 3.26 8.51
N GLY A 169 11.13 2.80 7.54
CA GLY A 169 10.67 1.86 6.52
C GLY A 169 10.29 0.47 7.07
N GLU A 170 11.01 -0.05 8.06
CA GLU A 170 10.64 -1.29 8.76
C GLU A 170 9.36 -1.12 9.58
N LEU A 171 9.25 0.00 10.32
CA LEU A 171 8.05 0.36 11.07
C LEU A 171 6.83 0.44 10.14
N TYR A 172 6.93 1.16 9.03
CA TYR A 172 5.86 1.28 8.04
C TYR A 172 5.38 -0.09 7.54
N ARG A 173 6.31 -0.98 7.15
CA ARG A 173 5.97 -2.34 6.72
C ARG A 173 5.29 -3.15 7.80
N ALA A 174 5.76 -3.07 9.05
CA ALA A 174 5.19 -3.82 10.16
C ALA A 174 3.77 -3.34 10.50
N VAL A 175 3.58 -2.01 10.55
CA VAL A 175 2.28 -1.39 10.81
C VAL A 175 1.27 -1.76 9.74
N LEU A 176 1.64 -1.73 8.45
CA LEU A 176 0.76 -2.19 7.38
C LEU A 176 0.31 -3.65 7.61
N ARG A 177 1.26 -4.57 7.84
CA ARG A 177 0.94 -5.99 8.05
C ARG A 177 -0.01 -6.21 9.23
N GLN A 178 0.29 -5.60 10.38
CA GLN A 178 -0.55 -5.73 11.57
C GLN A 178 -1.94 -5.08 11.42
N ASN A 179 -2.11 -4.20 10.43
CA ASN A 179 -3.39 -3.56 10.11
C ASN A 179 -4.11 -4.19 8.91
N GLY A 180 -3.69 -5.39 8.47
CA GLY A 180 -4.32 -6.09 7.35
C GLY A 180 -4.09 -5.42 5.99
N LEU A 181 -2.99 -4.68 5.85
CA LEU A 181 -2.63 -3.92 4.65
C LEU A 181 -1.32 -4.44 4.03
N GLY A 182 -1.19 -4.33 2.70
CA GLY A 182 -0.03 -4.81 1.94
C GLY A 182 0.26 -3.95 0.70
N ARG A 183 1.41 -4.19 0.05
CA ARG A 183 1.86 -3.39 -1.12
C ARG A 183 1.34 -3.91 -2.47
N SER A 184 0.99 -5.19 -2.57
CA SER A 184 0.62 -5.83 -3.85
C SER A 184 -0.20 -7.10 -3.65
N GLY A 185 0.07 -7.85 -2.56
CA GLY A 185 -0.74 -8.97 -2.08
C GLY A 185 -1.21 -9.92 -3.20
N VAL A 186 -2.47 -10.34 -3.09
CA VAL A 186 -3.16 -11.26 -4.02
C VAL A 186 -3.26 -10.70 -5.45
N VAL A 187 -3.25 -9.38 -5.63
CA VAL A 187 -3.43 -8.72 -6.94
C VAL A 187 -2.22 -9.00 -7.83
N GLY A 188 -1.01 -8.70 -7.34
CA GLY A 188 0.21 -8.94 -8.10
C GLY A 188 0.42 -10.41 -8.43
N GLU A 189 0.13 -11.31 -7.49
CA GLU A 189 0.22 -12.77 -7.69
C GLU A 189 -0.78 -13.26 -8.75
N THR A 190 -2.01 -12.74 -8.73
CA THR A 190 -3.04 -13.04 -9.72
C THR A 190 -2.64 -12.58 -11.12
N LEU A 191 -2.18 -11.34 -11.26
CA LEU A 191 -1.73 -10.79 -12.54
C LEU A 191 -0.55 -11.59 -13.12
N GLU A 192 0.43 -11.94 -12.29
CA GLU A 192 1.59 -12.73 -12.73
C GLU A 192 1.20 -14.17 -13.10
N ARG A 193 0.28 -14.78 -12.36
CA ARG A 193 -0.30 -16.08 -12.71
C ARG A 193 -1.00 -16.03 -14.07
N LEU A 194 -1.87 -15.05 -14.29
CA LEU A 194 -2.57 -14.85 -15.56
C LEU A 194 -1.60 -14.60 -16.72
N ARG A 195 -0.58 -13.76 -16.50
CA ARG A 195 0.49 -13.52 -17.48
C ARG A 195 1.17 -14.83 -17.90
N LYS A 196 1.55 -15.68 -16.93
CA LYS A 196 2.17 -16.99 -17.19
C LYS A 196 1.23 -17.94 -17.94
N GLN A 197 0.00 -18.07 -17.47
CA GLN A 197 -1.01 -18.97 -18.05
C GLN A 197 -1.32 -18.61 -19.52
N LYS A 198 -1.40 -17.32 -19.84
CA LYS A 198 -1.71 -16.83 -21.19
C LYS A 198 -0.47 -16.55 -22.03
N ARG A 199 0.74 -16.77 -21.50
CA ARG A 199 2.02 -16.40 -22.12
C ARG A 199 2.03 -14.95 -22.62
N LEU A 200 1.37 -14.07 -21.86
CA LEU A 200 1.14 -12.69 -22.26
C LEU A 200 2.48 -11.95 -22.29
N LYS A 201 2.79 -11.32 -23.43
CA LYS A 201 3.98 -10.49 -23.59
C LYS A 201 3.94 -9.34 -22.59
N THR A 202 5.05 -9.08 -21.92
CA THR A 202 5.16 -7.99 -20.95
C THR A 202 6.04 -6.88 -21.51
N VAL A 203 5.53 -5.65 -21.50
CA VAL A 203 6.26 -4.46 -21.90
C VAL A 203 6.64 -3.69 -20.65
N SER A 204 7.95 -3.65 -20.37
CA SER A 204 8.49 -2.86 -19.28
C SER A 204 8.86 -1.47 -19.76
N THR A 205 8.42 -0.45 -19.03
CA THR A 205 8.74 0.96 -19.27
C THR A 205 9.78 1.47 -18.28
N ASN A 206 10.64 0.57 -17.78
CA ASN A 206 11.64 0.90 -16.78
C ASN A 206 12.64 1.95 -17.32
N PHE A 207 12.79 3.05 -16.59
CA PHE A 207 13.92 3.96 -16.74
C PHE A 207 15.04 3.54 -15.78
N ILE A 208 16.09 2.90 -16.32
CA ILE A 208 17.24 2.48 -15.52
C ILE A 208 18.38 3.47 -15.71
N GLN A 209 18.60 4.32 -14.72
CA GLN A 209 19.76 5.20 -14.70
C GLN A 209 20.96 4.44 -14.14
N LYS A 210 21.99 4.24 -14.99
CA LYS A 210 23.23 3.56 -14.59
C LYS A 210 24.16 4.53 -13.86
N PHE A 211 24.72 4.12 -12.73
CA PHE A 211 25.67 4.91 -11.96
C PHE A 211 27.04 4.22 -11.83
N SER A 212 28.09 5.03 -11.69
CA SER A 212 29.43 4.51 -11.39
C SER A 212 29.55 4.16 -9.93
N SER A 213 29.70 2.87 -9.61
CA SER A 213 29.77 2.40 -8.23
C SER A 213 30.88 3.08 -7.43
N ARG A 214 32.07 3.31 -8.01
CA ARG A 214 33.21 3.93 -7.31
C ARG A 214 33.02 5.41 -6.98
N GLN A 215 32.35 6.16 -7.85
CA GLN A 215 32.08 7.59 -7.63
C GLN A 215 30.94 7.75 -6.63
N VAL A 216 29.87 6.97 -6.82
CA VAL A 216 28.72 6.95 -5.92
C VAL A 216 29.11 6.50 -4.52
N LEU A 217 29.89 5.43 -4.35
CA LEU A 217 30.31 5.02 -3.01
C LEU A 217 31.13 6.09 -2.29
N ARG A 218 32.04 6.78 -3.00
CA ARG A 218 32.81 7.88 -2.39
C ARG A 218 31.89 9.02 -1.96
N GLN A 219 30.98 9.43 -2.84
CA GLN A 219 30.06 10.53 -2.57
C GLN A 219 29.04 10.19 -1.49
N VAL A 220 28.47 8.99 -1.52
CA VAL A 220 27.54 8.51 -0.49
C VAL A 220 28.26 8.34 0.83
N ASN A 221 29.48 7.78 0.90
CA ASN A 221 30.20 7.69 2.19
C ASN A 221 30.50 9.09 2.77
N ALA A 222 30.91 10.05 1.93
CA ALA A 222 31.15 11.43 2.36
C ALA A 222 29.86 12.13 2.83
N SER A 223 28.77 11.95 2.08
CA SER A 223 27.49 12.62 2.37
C SER A 223 26.69 11.92 3.46
N ALA A 224 26.82 10.59 3.62
CA ALA A 224 26.05 9.82 4.58
C ALA A 224 26.38 10.17 6.02
N ALA A 225 27.59 10.66 6.32
CA ALA A 225 27.90 11.21 7.62
C ALA A 225 27.09 12.50 7.93
N GLN A 226 26.66 13.22 6.89
CA GLN A 226 25.94 14.50 6.97
C GLN A 226 24.43 14.38 6.74
N LEU A 227 23.96 13.23 6.23
CA LEU A 227 22.53 12.98 6.02
C LEU A 227 21.81 12.86 7.37
N ASP A 228 21.09 13.92 7.75
CA ASP A 228 20.12 13.85 8.83
C ASP A 228 18.79 13.28 8.30
N ASP A 229 18.58 11.98 8.53
CA ASP A 229 17.38 11.27 8.14
C ASP A 229 16.32 11.15 9.25
N ARG A 230 16.51 11.85 10.38
CA ARG A 230 15.57 11.83 11.52
C ARG A 230 14.22 12.44 11.18
N ALA A 231 14.21 13.47 10.32
CA ALA A 231 12.97 14.07 9.82
C ALA A 231 12.08 13.03 9.09
N CYS A 232 12.70 12.06 8.42
CA CYS A 232 11.97 10.98 7.77
C CYS A 232 11.39 9.97 8.75
N LEU A 233 12.13 9.61 9.79
CA LEU A 233 11.58 8.77 10.84
C LEU A 233 10.38 9.45 11.51
N ARG A 234 10.48 10.74 11.84
CA ARG A 234 9.34 11.51 12.37
C ARG A 234 8.11 11.44 11.46
N ARG A 235 8.30 11.57 10.14
CA ARG A 235 7.20 11.46 9.17
C ARG A 235 6.57 10.06 9.14
N TYR A 236 7.36 9.00 9.31
CA TYR A 236 6.82 7.65 9.46
C TYR A 236 6.04 7.50 10.77
N MET A 237 6.59 7.94 11.91
CA MET A 237 5.90 7.86 13.20
C MET A 237 4.58 8.64 13.19
N ASP A 238 4.60 9.85 12.62
CA ASP A 238 3.43 10.68 12.39
C ASP A 238 2.35 9.97 11.56
N TRP A 239 2.76 9.30 10.50
CA TRP A 239 1.86 8.52 9.66
C TRP A 239 1.23 7.36 10.44
N VAL A 240 2.02 6.61 11.21
CA VAL A 240 1.53 5.50 12.04
C VAL A 240 0.49 6.00 13.04
N GLU A 241 0.70 7.19 13.60
CA GLU A 241 -0.18 7.74 14.64
C GLU A 241 -1.47 8.36 14.08
N ARG A 242 -1.50 8.82 12.83
CA ARG A 242 -2.61 9.64 12.30
C ARG A 242 -3.30 9.10 11.04
N GLU A 243 -2.58 8.32 10.23
CA GLU A 243 -2.98 8.06 8.84
C GLU A 243 -3.38 6.61 8.57
N ILE A 244 -3.33 5.73 9.57
CA ILE A 244 -3.79 4.34 9.42
C ILE A 244 -5.28 4.29 9.02
N PRO A 245 -6.21 5.01 9.69
CA PRO A 245 -7.63 4.97 9.31
C PRO A 245 -7.86 5.42 7.86
N ARG A 246 -7.15 6.45 7.40
CA ARG A 246 -7.19 6.93 6.01
C ARG A 246 -6.65 5.89 5.03
N SER A 247 -5.55 5.22 5.38
CA SER A 247 -4.96 4.15 4.57
C SER A 247 -5.93 2.97 4.41
N LYS A 248 -6.63 2.58 5.47
CA LYS A 248 -7.68 1.55 5.43
C LYS A 248 -8.87 1.97 4.57
N ARG A 249 -9.34 3.23 4.67
CA ARG A 249 -10.41 3.75 3.80
C ARG A 249 -10.05 3.68 2.33
N ILE A 250 -8.84 4.08 1.94
CA ILE A 250 -8.37 4.00 0.54
C ILE A 250 -8.29 2.55 0.06
N ALA A 251 -7.78 1.65 0.91
CA ALA A 251 -7.69 0.23 0.62
C ALA A 251 -9.08 -0.41 0.43
N ASN A 252 -10.06 -0.04 1.26
CA ASN A 252 -11.45 -0.48 1.14
C ASN A 252 -12.13 0.09 -0.10
N ALA A 253 -11.94 1.38 -0.38
CA ALA A 253 -12.47 2.00 -1.60
C ALA A 253 -11.96 1.28 -2.86
N TRP A 254 -10.68 0.90 -2.87
CA TRP A 254 -10.12 0.07 -3.95
C TRP A 254 -10.80 -1.30 -4.01
N ALA A 255 -10.96 -1.98 -2.88
CA ALA A 255 -11.58 -3.32 -2.85
C ALA A 255 -13.05 -3.31 -3.31
N LEU A 256 -13.79 -2.26 -2.94
CA LEU A 256 -15.21 -2.09 -3.25
C LEU A 256 -15.46 -1.41 -4.62
N GLY A 257 -14.41 -0.94 -5.29
CA GLY A 257 -14.53 -0.21 -6.55
C GLY A 257 -15.15 1.19 -6.42
N ASP A 258 -15.03 1.83 -5.26
CA ASP A 258 -15.47 3.21 -5.04
C ASP A 258 -14.51 4.22 -5.70
N ILE A 259 -14.77 4.52 -6.96
CA ILE A 259 -13.93 5.40 -7.78
C ILE A 259 -13.94 6.84 -7.27
N ASP A 260 -15.05 7.31 -6.70
CA ASP A 260 -15.17 8.68 -6.22
C ASP A 260 -14.31 8.91 -4.98
N ALA A 261 -14.27 7.95 -4.05
CA ALA A 261 -13.32 7.96 -2.95
C ALA A 261 -11.86 7.88 -3.43
N LEU A 262 -11.59 7.08 -4.47
CA LEU A 262 -10.24 6.91 -5.02
C LEU A 262 -9.71 8.14 -5.77
N ARG A 263 -10.57 8.93 -6.42
CA ARG A 263 -10.16 10.21 -7.03
C ARG A 263 -9.62 11.20 -6.00
N ASN A 264 -10.17 11.16 -4.79
CA ASN A 264 -9.80 12.05 -3.69
C ASN A 264 -8.71 11.46 -2.76
N ALA A 265 -8.25 10.24 -3.04
CA ALA A 265 -7.27 9.54 -2.21
C ALA A 265 -5.85 10.13 -2.29
N GLY A 266 -5.54 10.90 -3.35
CA GLY A 266 -4.20 11.46 -3.57
C GLY A 266 -3.13 10.38 -3.81
N ARG A 267 -1.85 10.74 -3.69
CA ARG A 267 -0.74 9.77 -3.80
C ARG A 267 -0.66 8.88 -2.56
N SER A 268 -0.15 7.66 -2.75
CA SER A 268 0.01 6.62 -1.72
C SER A 268 0.58 7.17 -0.42
N VAL A 269 -0.07 6.81 0.68
CA VAL A 269 0.40 7.17 2.02
C VAL A 269 1.68 6.38 2.31
N GLY A 270 2.78 7.05 2.68
CA GLY A 270 4.09 6.41 2.90
C GLY A 270 5.08 6.49 1.73
N ASP A 271 4.63 6.89 0.54
CA ASP A 271 5.53 7.29 -0.54
C ASP A 271 5.82 8.78 -0.37
N TRP A 272 6.75 9.12 0.52
CA TRP A 272 7.09 10.51 0.81
C TRP A 272 8.18 10.98 -0.16
N PRO A 273 7.89 11.79 -1.20
CA PRO A 273 8.90 12.51 -1.96
C PRO A 273 9.95 13.17 -1.07
N ALA A 274 9.54 13.70 0.08
CA ALA A 274 10.41 14.28 1.09
C ALA A 274 11.49 13.31 1.61
N CYS A 275 11.16 12.02 1.75
CA CYS A 275 12.13 11.01 2.17
C CYS A 275 12.92 10.40 1.03
N ARG A 276 12.37 10.45 -0.19
CA ARG A 276 13.16 10.20 -1.39
C ARG A 276 14.22 11.30 -1.59
N GLN A 277 13.96 12.52 -1.17
CA GLN A 277 14.94 13.62 -1.23
C GLN A 277 16.17 13.36 -0.34
N VAL A 278 16.02 12.70 0.81
CA VAL A 278 17.16 12.29 1.66
C VAL A 278 18.07 11.31 0.90
N ILE A 279 17.46 10.37 0.16
CA ILE A 279 18.20 9.49 -0.75
C ILE A 279 18.85 10.34 -1.85
N ALA A 280 18.10 11.21 -2.53
CA ALA A 280 18.65 12.05 -3.61
C ALA A 280 19.85 12.90 -3.13
N GLN A 281 19.78 13.49 -1.94
CA GLN A 281 20.88 14.23 -1.32
C GLN A 281 22.11 13.36 -1.09
N ALA A 282 21.94 12.08 -0.73
CA ALA A 282 23.05 11.12 -0.62
C ALA A 282 23.82 10.95 -1.94
N PHE A 283 23.12 11.13 -3.07
CA PHE A 283 23.68 11.02 -4.42
C PHE A 283 23.98 12.39 -5.07
N GLY A 284 23.82 13.50 -4.35
CA GLY A 284 24.03 14.86 -4.86
C GLY A 284 23.18 15.21 -6.10
N HIS A 285 23.69 16.11 -6.95
CA HIS A 285 23.06 16.46 -8.23
C HIS A 285 23.11 15.33 -9.29
N THR A 286 23.77 14.21 -9.00
CA THR A 286 23.97 13.13 -9.97
C THR A 286 22.69 12.38 -10.29
N LEU A 287 21.74 12.31 -9.34
CA LEU A 287 20.47 11.59 -9.50
C LEU A 287 19.30 12.52 -9.15
N SER A 288 18.55 12.97 -10.16
CA SER A 288 17.28 13.65 -9.95
C SER A 288 16.14 12.64 -9.98
N ILE A 289 15.53 12.40 -8.82
CA ILE A 289 14.37 11.50 -8.69
C ILE A 289 13.19 12.03 -9.50
N GLN A 290 12.94 13.34 -9.47
CA GLN A 290 11.84 13.96 -10.21
C GLN A 290 12.03 13.80 -11.72
N ALA A 291 13.24 14.03 -12.23
CA ALA A 291 13.53 13.85 -13.66
C ALA A 291 13.42 12.37 -14.07
N ALA A 292 13.90 11.46 -13.23
CA ALA A 292 13.77 10.02 -13.48
C ALA A 292 12.31 9.55 -13.49
N GLU A 293 11.48 10.08 -12.60
CA GLU A 293 10.04 9.81 -12.51
C GLU A 293 9.31 10.35 -13.76
N ALA A 294 9.60 11.59 -14.17
CA ALA A 294 9.06 12.19 -15.39
C ALA A 294 9.48 11.43 -16.66
N GLU A 295 10.73 10.97 -16.74
CA GLU A 295 11.21 10.16 -17.85
C GLU A 295 10.53 8.78 -17.90
N ALA A 296 10.34 8.12 -16.76
CA ALA A 296 9.60 6.87 -16.68
C ALA A 296 8.13 7.04 -17.14
N GLU A 297 7.49 8.14 -16.76
CA GLU A 297 6.15 8.50 -17.23
C GLU A 297 6.10 8.74 -18.74
N ASN A 298 7.07 9.46 -19.30
CA ASN A 298 7.16 9.71 -20.74
C ASN A 298 7.35 8.42 -21.55
N ARG A 299 8.22 7.52 -21.06
CA ARG A 299 8.41 6.19 -21.64
C ARG A 299 7.13 5.36 -21.61
N TRP A 300 6.39 5.45 -20.51
CA TRP A 300 5.11 4.76 -20.40
C TRP A 300 4.09 5.29 -21.41
N LEU A 301 3.97 6.61 -21.58
CA LEU A 301 3.07 7.19 -22.59
C LEU A 301 3.43 6.75 -24.00
N ALA A 302 4.71 6.83 -24.38
CA ALA A 302 5.16 6.40 -25.69
C ALA A 302 4.85 4.91 -25.93
N ALA A 303 5.06 4.06 -24.91
CA ALA A 303 4.73 2.64 -24.98
C ALA A 303 3.21 2.40 -25.10
N ALA A 304 2.39 3.14 -24.36
CA ALA A 304 0.93 3.05 -24.42
C ALA A 304 0.38 3.45 -25.80
N GLU A 305 0.82 4.59 -26.35
CA GLU A 305 0.42 5.04 -27.69
C GLU A 305 0.80 4.00 -28.76
N ALA A 306 2.02 3.46 -28.66
CA ALA A 306 2.50 2.47 -29.59
C ALA A 306 1.78 1.11 -29.43
N ALA A 307 1.39 0.73 -28.21
CA ALA A 307 0.61 -0.47 -27.94
C ALA A 307 -0.81 -0.37 -28.51
N ILE A 308 -1.49 0.75 -28.27
CA ILE A 308 -2.83 1.01 -28.83
C ILE A 308 -2.78 1.01 -30.36
N ALA A 309 -1.78 1.65 -30.98
CA ALA A 309 -1.68 1.69 -32.44
C ALA A 309 -1.45 0.30 -33.09
N ARG A 310 -0.81 -0.64 -32.38
CA ARG A 310 -0.44 -1.96 -32.93
C ARG A 310 -1.41 -3.09 -32.59
N ASN A 311 -2.06 -3.01 -31.43
CA ASN A 311 -2.83 -4.11 -30.86
C ASN A 311 -4.32 -3.77 -30.86
N THR A 312 -5.16 -4.76 -31.13
CA THR A 312 -6.61 -4.63 -30.93
C THR A 312 -6.94 -4.41 -29.45
N SER A 313 -6.26 -5.12 -28.54
CA SER A 313 -6.45 -5.02 -27.09
C SER A 313 -5.11 -5.06 -26.34
N THR A 314 -4.88 -4.08 -25.49
CA THR A 314 -3.73 -4.03 -24.57
C THR A 314 -4.25 -4.05 -23.14
N PHE A 315 -3.55 -4.74 -22.24
CA PHE A 315 -3.81 -4.63 -20.80
C PHE A 315 -2.71 -3.78 -20.17
N ALA A 316 -3.05 -2.90 -19.24
CA ALA A 316 -2.08 -2.07 -18.54
C ALA A 316 -2.41 -1.97 -17.06
N THR A 317 -1.39 -1.70 -16.27
CA THR A 317 -1.53 -1.42 -14.84
C THR A 317 -0.88 -0.09 -14.53
N LEU A 318 -1.55 0.74 -13.74
CA LEU A 318 -1.05 2.06 -13.33
C LEU A 318 -1.29 2.30 -11.84
N PRO A 319 -0.43 3.08 -11.16
CA PRO A 319 -0.78 3.64 -9.86
C PRO A 319 -2.06 4.47 -9.95
N MET A 320 -2.95 4.37 -8.98
CA MET A 320 -4.28 5.02 -9.00
C MET A 320 -4.19 6.53 -9.22
N HIS A 321 -3.17 7.19 -8.68
CA HIS A 321 -2.97 8.63 -8.89
C HIS A 321 -2.68 8.99 -10.37
N GLN A 322 -2.08 8.09 -11.16
CA GLN A 322 -1.86 8.29 -12.60
C GLN A 322 -3.12 8.11 -13.43
N VAL A 323 -4.09 7.40 -12.87
CA VAL A 323 -5.39 7.11 -13.49
C VAL A 323 -6.40 8.22 -13.19
N THR A 324 -6.40 8.73 -11.96
CA THR A 324 -7.43 9.64 -11.44
C THR A 324 -7.04 11.12 -11.43
N SER A 325 -5.74 11.45 -11.42
CA SER A 325 -5.30 12.84 -11.38
C SER A 325 -5.57 13.57 -12.70
N SER A 326 -5.93 14.86 -12.61
CA SER A 326 -6.14 15.74 -13.76
C SER A 326 -4.89 15.92 -14.63
N ASN A 327 -3.70 15.67 -14.09
CA ASN A 327 -2.43 15.68 -14.81
C ASN A 327 -1.76 14.28 -14.93
N GLY A 328 -2.50 13.21 -14.58
CA GLY A 328 -1.99 11.84 -14.66
C GLY A 328 -1.86 11.33 -16.10
N LEU A 329 -1.30 10.13 -16.25
CA LEU A 329 -1.08 9.52 -17.57
C LEU A 329 -2.35 9.35 -18.40
N LEU A 330 -3.50 9.02 -17.79
CA LEU A 330 -4.76 8.91 -18.54
C LEU A 330 -5.28 10.27 -19.00
N ALA A 331 -5.15 11.31 -18.18
CA ALA A 331 -5.49 12.67 -18.58
C ALA A 331 -4.60 13.16 -19.73
N ARG A 332 -3.31 12.80 -19.71
CA ARG A 332 -2.35 13.08 -20.80
C ARG A 332 -2.71 12.33 -22.09
N LEU A 333 -3.19 11.09 -22.02
CA LEU A 333 -3.74 10.37 -23.19
C LEU A 333 -5.03 11.03 -23.69
N LYS A 334 -5.95 11.43 -22.80
CA LYS A 334 -7.15 12.16 -23.20
C LYS A 334 -6.82 13.46 -23.96
N ALA A 335 -5.85 14.23 -23.48
CA ALA A 335 -5.36 15.44 -24.15
C ALA A 335 -4.74 15.18 -25.53
N ARG A 336 -4.34 13.94 -25.83
CA ARG A 336 -3.80 13.48 -27.12
C ARG A 336 -4.87 12.89 -28.04
N GLY A 337 -6.15 13.05 -27.71
CA GLY A 337 -7.29 12.61 -28.53
C GLY A 337 -7.66 11.14 -28.35
N TYR A 338 -7.20 10.47 -27.29
CA TYR A 338 -7.74 9.17 -26.91
C TYR A 338 -9.03 9.34 -26.12
N GLU A 339 -10.00 8.46 -26.35
CA GLU A 339 -11.18 8.38 -25.50
C GLU A 339 -10.82 7.66 -24.21
N VAL A 340 -11.19 8.23 -23.06
CA VAL A 340 -10.91 7.66 -21.74
C VAL A 340 -12.21 7.55 -20.97
N GLN A 341 -12.63 6.32 -20.67
CA GLN A 341 -13.84 6.00 -19.93
C GLN A 341 -13.45 5.41 -18.56
N ALA A 342 -14.03 5.96 -17.50
CA ALA A 342 -13.90 5.40 -16.15
C ALA A 342 -14.77 4.13 -16.02
N PRO A 343 -14.39 3.18 -15.14
CA PRO A 343 -15.25 2.05 -14.84
C PRO A 343 -16.57 2.53 -14.25
N THR A 344 -17.65 1.84 -14.60
CA THR A 344 -18.97 2.07 -13.99
C THR A 344 -18.95 1.49 -12.58
N SER A 345 -19.38 2.27 -11.58
CA SER A 345 -19.49 1.77 -10.20
C SER A 345 -20.42 0.55 -10.18
N PRO A 346 -20.10 -0.51 -9.42
CA PRO A 346 -21.05 -1.59 -9.20
C PRO A 346 -22.31 -0.99 -8.56
N VAL A 347 -23.48 -1.25 -9.16
CA VAL A 347 -24.75 -0.95 -8.51
C VAL A 347 -24.87 -1.90 -7.32
N PRO A 348 -25.10 -1.41 -6.08
CA PRO A 348 -25.35 -2.29 -4.94
C PRO A 348 -26.51 -3.23 -5.27
N PRO A 349 -26.48 -4.50 -4.85
CA PRO A 349 -27.66 -5.35 -4.96
C PRO A 349 -28.81 -4.63 -4.27
N GLU A 350 -29.91 -4.47 -5.01
CA GLU A 350 -31.16 -3.90 -4.51
C GLU A 350 -31.49 -4.65 -3.22
N ALA A 351 -31.61 -3.92 -2.10
CA ALA A 351 -32.01 -4.54 -0.86
C ALA A 351 -33.40 -5.10 -1.11
N ASP A 352 -33.53 -6.44 -1.07
CA ASP A 352 -34.82 -7.12 -1.12
C ASP A 352 -35.71 -6.42 -0.09
N SER A 353 -36.69 -5.68 -0.61
CA SER A 353 -37.65 -4.98 0.22
C SER A 353 -38.53 -6.02 0.90
N PRO A 354 -38.84 -5.85 2.20
CA PRO A 354 -39.51 -6.86 3.01
C PRO A 354 -40.91 -7.23 2.50
#